data_AF-A0A074TAL4-F1
#
_entry.id   AF-A0A074TAL4-F1
#
_cell.length_a   1.000
_cell.length_b   1.000
_cell.length_c   1.000
_cell.angle_alpha   90.00
_cell.angle_beta   90.00
_cell.angle_gamma   90.00
#
_symmetry.space_group_name_H-M   'P 1'
#
loop_
_entity.id
_entity.type
_entity.pdbx_description
1 polymer ?
#
loop_
_entity_poly.entity_id
_entity_poly.type
_entity_poly.pdbx_seq_one_letter_code
_entity_poly.pdbx_strand_id
1 'polypeptide(L)'
;MSGLGSFIQGAFQGYQFGEGVKDTKRRRAQQDKDSQWQDESRGRTRSVWDQQDQEFSQRQKAWEHQNAAAGRQEEEWQRADAERAFKQEAFKEAQDGFQNQMDPQGNPAARSVISDGQGPVDRQVTTAPDSEMQTVASGQQQRQDYPTPAPQPRSVAEATATMPGPNPQTEQPAAGMQPIAPAASTPPPDDGGAPSVEIAKETAPAPRSVTGGPISAAQRERGTQSFMTYYRENAAPKIEQYYLSQGDTQKADAWRKWMDAGQTKKHLKYWAGAVQAAAVGDDQGFIDGLLGAYDQIDDGYTILRDKSGLIKDDNGNITGAKVTFKDQNTGRVFSQDMSQGDIVQQGIYALSPEQMFETLYAQTTAATAARAKQQAGDQDFNRKVQLEVLKSQLSGNGMTQKDIVGKVMAEAKAIREANVIRAEPLTDDQIIAQSVANVSKTLQLTQQSFGPNGEVRTEPPPYR
;
A
#
# COMPACT_ATOMS: atom_id res chain seq x y z
N MET A 1 74.00 29.39 88.13
CA MET A 1 73.87 29.70 86.68
C MET A 1 73.61 28.40 85.90
N SER A 2 72.42 27.82 86.02
CA SER A 2 72.11 26.51 85.39
C SER A 2 70.63 26.45 84.99
N GLY A 3 70.21 27.24 83.98
CA GLY A 3 68.79 27.32 83.60
C GLY A 3 68.49 27.77 82.17
N LEU A 4 69.47 28.11 81.33
CA LEU A 4 69.23 28.54 79.95
C LEU A 4 69.55 27.48 78.88
N GLY A 5 70.22 26.38 79.24
CA GLY A 5 70.67 25.35 78.28
C GLY A 5 69.59 24.35 77.84
N SER A 6 68.60 24.06 78.68
CA SER A 6 67.57 23.03 78.39
C SER A 6 66.45 23.52 77.46
N PHE A 7 66.26 24.83 77.32
CA PHE A 7 65.21 25.38 76.45
C PHE A 7 65.62 25.44 74.97
N ILE A 8 66.91 25.64 74.69
CA ILE A 8 67.43 25.71 73.31
C ILE A 8 67.50 24.32 72.67
N GLN A 9 67.77 23.27 73.46
CA GLN A 9 67.84 21.90 72.95
C GLN A 9 66.45 21.30 72.64
N GLY A 10 65.39 21.73 73.34
CA GLY A 10 64.01 21.36 73.02
C GLY A 10 63.46 22.05 71.76
N ALA A 11 63.89 23.29 71.49
CA ALA A 11 63.46 24.04 70.31
C ALA A 11 63.99 23.43 68.99
N PHE A 12 65.18 22.83 69.00
CA PHE A 12 65.75 22.17 67.82
C PHE A 12 65.08 20.82 67.46
N GLN A 13 64.60 20.06 68.45
CA GLN A 13 63.83 18.83 68.19
C GLN A 13 62.41 19.11 67.66
N GLY A 14 61.80 20.23 68.05
CA GLY A 14 60.49 20.65 67.52
C GLY A 14 60.51 21.03 66.03
N TYR A 15 61.62 21.60 65.53
CA TYR A 15 61.76 21.99 64.13
C TYR A 15 61.84 20.79 63.18
N GLN A 16 62.55 19.71 63.56
CA GLN A 16 62.62 18.48 62.75
C GLN A 16 61.28 17.73 62.71
N PHE A 17 60.49 17.78 63.80
CA PHE A 17 59.13 17.22 63.80
C PHE A 17 58.16 18.05 62.95
N GLY A 18 58.32 19.38 62.94
CA GLY A 18 57.50 20.29 62.14
C GLY A 18 57.70 20.13 60.63
N GLU A 19 58.93 19.88 60.17
CA GLU A 19 59.22 19.62 58.75
C GLU A 19 58.68 18.25 58.30
N GLY A 20 58.86 17.20 59.10
CA GLY A 20 58.34 15.86 58.77
C GLY A 20 56.81 15.83 58.61
N VAL A 21 56.07 16.57 59.43
CA VAL A 21 54.60 16.67 59.32
C VAL A 21 54.17 17.44 58.06
N LYS A 22 54.90 18.51 57.70
CA LYS A 22 54.62 19.28 56.48
C LYS A 22 54.86 18.45 55.21
N ASP A 23 55.94 17.69 55.16
CA ASP A 23 56.24 16.81 54.04
C ASP A 23 55.24 15.65 53.93
N THR A 24 54.82 15.08 55.06
CA THR A 24 53.79 14.04 55.06
C THR A 24 52.44 14.59 54.58
N LYS A 25 52.07 15.82 54.97
CA LYS A 25 50.87 16.51 54.45
C LYS A 25 50.96 16.79 52.95
N ARG A 26 52.11 17.26 52.44
CA ARG A 26 52.32 17.46 51.00
C ARG A 26 52.21 16.15 50.23
N ARG A 27 52.84 15.08 50.73
CA ARG A 27 52.83 13.77 50.06
C ARG A 27 51.43 13.15 50.00
N ARG A 28 50.63 13.29 51.06
CA ARG A 28 49.20 12.89 51.04
C ARG A 28 48.37 13.75 50.08
N ALA A 29 48.53 15.06 50.11
CA ALA A 29 47.83 15.96 49.19
C ALA A 29 48.19 15.68 47.71
N GLN A 30 49.43 15.25 47.44
CA GLN A 30 49.86 14.83 46.11
C GLN A 30 49.18 13.49 45.71
N GLN A 31 49.17 12.50 46.60
CA GLN A 31 48.50 11.21 46.36
C GLN A 31 47.00 11.35 46.14
N ASP A 32 46.33 12.25 46.87
CA ASP A 32 44.90 12.51 46.72
C ASP A 32 44.60 13.16 45.34
N LYS A 33 45.47 14.07 44.89
CA LYS A 33 45.38 14.66 43.55
C LYS A 33 45.62 13.63 42.44
N ASP A 34 46.61 12.76 42.60
CA ASP A 34 46.92 11.72 41.63
C ASP A 34 45.78 10.68 41.55
N SER A 35 45.16 10.35 42.70
CA SER A 35 43.98 9.47 42.75
C SER A 35 42.76 10.10 42.07
N GLN A 36 42.47 11.38 42.31
CA GLN A 36 41.40 12.10 41.59
C GLN A 36 41.63 12.13 40.08
N TRP A 37 42.86 12.38 39.63
CA TRP A 37 43.19 12.37 38.21
C TRP A 37 42.99 10.99 37.56
N GLN A 38 43.32 9.92 38.27
CA GLN A 38 43.08 8.56 37.79
C GLN A 38 41.59 8.23 37.71
N ASP A 39 40.80 8.63 38.72
CA ASP A 39 39.34 8.42 38.71
C ASP A 39 38.64 9.23 37.61
N GLU A 40 39.03 10.49 37.40
CA GLU A 40 38.53 11.29 36.28
C GLU A 40 38.93 10.70 34.92
N SER A 41 40.17 10.22 34.78
CA SER A 41 40.64 9.62 33.53
C SER A 41 39.89 8.32 33.24
N ARG A 42 39.64 7.49 34.26
CA ARG A 42 38.82 6.28 34.16
C ARG A 42 37.37 6.61 33.83
N GLY A 43 36.79 7.65 34.43
CA GLY A 43 35.43 8.12 34.14
C GLY A 43 35.27 8.59 32.70
N ARG A 44 36.20 9.44 32.20
CA ARG A 44 36.19 9.90 30.80
C ARG A 44 36.35 8.73 29.84
N THR A 45 37.29 7.82 30.11
CA THR A 45 37.50 6.64 29.27
C THR A 45 36.24 5.77 29.21
N ARG A 46 35.60 5.51 30.36
CA ARG A 46 34.34 4.73 30.43
C ARG A 46 33.21 5.39 29.63
N SER A 47 33.05 6.71 29.74
CA SER A 47 32.03 7.45 28.97
C SER A 47 32.25 7.38 27.46
N VAL A 48 33.50 7.38 26.99
CA VAL A 48 33.83 7.24 25.56
C VAL A 48 33.53 5.83 25.06
N TRP A 49 33.84 4.80 25.86
CA TRP A 49 33.48 3.42 25.52
C TRP A 49 31.96 3.20 25.50
N ASP A 50 31.23 3.73 26.48
CA ASP A 50 29.77 3.63 26.53
C ASP A 50 29.12 4.34 25.31
N GLN A 51 29.66 5.48 24.89
CA GLN A 51 29.19 6.20 23.71
C GLN A 51 29.51 5.45 22.41
N GLN A 52 30.72 4.87 22.29
CA GLN A 52 31.07 4.02 21.15
C GLN A 52 30.19 2.76 21.06
N ASP A 53 29.89 2.12 22.19
CA ASP A 53 29.05 0.93 22.23
C ASP A 53 27.59 1.26 21.83
N GLN A 54 27.06 2.41 22.29
CA GLN A 54 25.76 2.91 21.84
C GLN A 54 25.74 3.23 20.34
N GLU A 55 26.76 3.91 19.81
CA GLU A 55 26.85 4.19 18.38
C GLU A 55 26.96 2.90 17.56
N PHE A 56 27.77 1.94 18.01
CA PHE A 56 27.92 0.65 17.34
C PHE A 56 26.59 -0.11 17.33
N SER A 57 25.89 -0.18 18.45
CA SER A 57 24.57 -0.80 18.55
C SER A 57 23.54 -0.13 17.63
N GLN A 58 23.55 1.21 17.55
CA GLN A 58 22.66 1.94 16.64
C GLN A 58 22.99 1.68 15.17
N ARG A 59 24.29 1.65 14.80
CA ARG A 59 24.72 1.30 13.43
C ARG A 59 24.36 -0.13 13.07
N GLN A 60 24.54 -1.08 13.99
CA GLN A 60 24.17 -2.47 13.78
C GLN A 60 22.66 -2.60 13.54
N LYS A 61 21.83 -1.96 14.37
CA LYS A 61 20.37 -1.93 14.15
C LYS A 61 19.99 -1.28 12.82
N ALA A 62 20.63 -0.17 12.46
CA ALA A 62 20.37 0.49 11.18
C ALA A 62 20.72 -0.40 9.99
N TRP A 63 21.86 -1.12 10.07
CA TRP A 63 22.28 -2.08 9.07
C TRP A 63 21.33 -3.28 8.97
N GLU A 64 20.90 -3.84 10.10
CA GLU A 64 19.89 -4.92 10.14
C GLU A 64 18.55 -4.47 9.53
N HIS A 65 18.09 -3.26 9.84
CA HIS A 65 16.89 -2.69 9.23
C HIS A 65 17.03 -2.48 7.72
N GLN A 66 18.20 -2.03 7.26
CA GLN A 66 18.48 -1.83 5.85
C GLN A 66 18.52 -3.16 5.08
N ASN A 67 19.19 -4.18 5.63
CA ASN A 67 19.22 -5.51 5.02
C ASN A 67 17.84 -6.18 5.03
N ALA A 68 17.07 -6.03 6.11
CA ALA A 68 15.70 -6.53 6.15
C ALA A 68 14.80 -5.81 5.13
N ALA A 69 15.05 -4.52 4.85
CA ALA A 69 14.34 -3.80 3.80
C ALA A 69 14.75 -4.27 2.39
N ALA A 70 16.04 -4.51 2.15
CA ALA A 70 16.53 -5.05 0.90
C ALA A 70 15.99 -6.46 0.62
N GLY A 71 15.97 -7.35 1.63
CA GLY A 71 15.38 -8.68 1.50
C GLY A 71 13.88 -8.65 1.17
N ARG A 72 13.12 -7.72 1.78
CA ARG A 72 11.70 -7.51 1.42
C ARG A 72 11.53 -7.02 -0.01
N GLN A 73 12.41 -6.12 -0.48
CA GLN A 73 12.37 -5.65 -1.87
C GLN A 73 12.67 -6.78 -2.86
N GLU A 74 13.64 -7.66 -2.54
CA GLU A 74 13.96 -8.80 -3.39
C GLU A 74 12.81 -9.82 -3.44
N GLU A 75 12.18 -10.11 -2.30
CA GLU A 75 10.97 -10.95 -2.25
C GLU A 75 9.79 -10.32 -3.02
N GLU A 76 9.58 -9.00 -2.89
CA GLU A 76 8.57 -8.26 -3.65
C GLU A 76 8.85 -8.32 -5.15
N TRP A 77 10.11 -8.20 -5.56
CA TRP A 77 10.52 -8.30 -6.95
C TRP A 77 10.31 -9.71 -7.51
N GLN A 78 10.72 -10.75 -6.79
CA GLN A 78 10.46 -12.14 -7.18
C GLN A 78 8.96 -12.45 -7.27
N ARG A 79 8.16 -11.88 -6.36
CA ARG A 79 6.70 -12.01 -6.38
C ARG A 79 6.10 -11.28 -7.58
N ALA A 80 6.57 -10.08 -7.89
CA ALA A 80 6.16 -9.33 -9.08
C ALA A 80 6.53 -10.06 -10.37
N ASP A 81 7.69 -10.72 -10.43
CA ASP A 81 8.10 -11.54 -11.56
C ASP A 81 7.26 -12.81 -11.71
N ALA A 82 6.96 -13.51 -10.61
CA ALA A 82 6.06 -14.67 -10.64
C ALA A 82 4.63 -14.27 -11.04
N GLU A 83 4.15 -13.13 -10.55
CA GLU A 83 2.90 -12.51 -10.99
C GLU A 83 2.92 -12.24 -12.49
N ARG A 84 4.05 -11.70 -12.97
CA ARG A 84 4.31 -11.42 -14.37
C ARG A 84 4.38 -12.68 -15.22
N ALA A 85 4.86 -13.81 -14.73
CA ALA A 85 4.80 -15.06 -15.48
C ALA A 85 3.37 -15.65 -15.51
N PHE A 86 2.62 -15.50 -14.41
CA PHE A 86 1.29 -16.09 -14.31
C PHE A 86 0.25 -15.39 -15.19
N LYS A 87 0.10 -14.06 -15.08
CA LYS A 87 -0.93 -13.39 -15.93
C LYS A 87 -0.53 -13.42 -17.41
N GLN A 88 0.73 -13.76 -17.70
CA GLN A 88 1.31 -13.94 -19.03
C GLN A 88 0.59 -15.14 -19.64
N GLU A 89 0.77 -16.29 -19.02
CA GLU A 89 0.20 -17.55 -19.45
C GLU A 89 -1.32 -17.45 -19.62
N ALA A 90 -2.00 -16.81 -18.66
CA ALA A 90 -3.45 -16.58 -18.73
C ALA A 90 -3.88 -15.76 -19.96
N PHE A 91 -3.12 -14.73 -20.34
CA PHE A 91 -3.42 -13.91 -21.52
C PHE A 91 -3.10 -14.63 -22.84
N LYS A 92 -1.99 -15.37 -22.90
CA LYS A 92 -1.62 -16.19 -24.08
C LYS A 92 -2.66 -17.23 -24.38
N GLU A 93 -3.07 -17.96 -23.36
CA GLU A 93 -4.15 -18.94 -23.46
C GLU A 93 -5.44 -18.28 -23.93
N ALA A 94 -5.70 -17.03 -23.49
CA ALA A 94 -6.87 -16.30 -23.92
C ALA A 94 -6.84 -15.92 -25.40
N GLN A 95 -5.71 -15.42 -25.88
CA GLN A 95 -5.53 -15.09 -27.28
C GLN A 95 -5.56 -16.33 -28.16
N ASP A 96 -4.86 -17.39 -27.79
CA ASP A 96 -4.82 -18.65 -28.53
C ASP A 96 -6.21 -19.30 -28.58
N GLY A 97 -6.93 -19.32 -27.45
CA GLY A 97 -8.31 -19.79 -27.37
C GLY A 97 -9.25 -19.03 -28.30
N PHE A 98 -9.13 -17.70 -28.35
CA PHE A 98 -9.91 -16.85 -29.25
C PHE A 98 -9.55 -17.09 -30.72
N GLN A 99 -8.26 -17.17 -31.06
CA GLN A 99 -7.79 -17.43 -32.41
C GLN A 99 -8.30 -18.79 -32.91
N ASN A 100 -8.31 -19.80 -32.05
CA ASN A 100 -8.86 -21.13 -32.33
C ASN A 100 -10.37 -21.11 -32.59
N GLN A 101 -11.10 -20.21 -31.93
CA GLN A 101 -12.54 -20.07 -32.13
C GLN A 101 -12.89 -19.33 -33.42
N MET A 102 -12.02 -18.42 -33.87
CA MET A 102 -12.19 -17.64 -35.11
C MET A 102 -11.87 -18.44 -36.38
N ASP A 103 -11.05 -19.49 -36.29
CA ASP A 103 -10.71 -20.37 -37.43
C ASP A 103 -11.14 -21.84 -37.20
N PRO A 104 -12.45 -22.14 -37.17
CA PRO A 104 -12.94 -23.50 -36.97
C PRO A 104 -12.70 -24.42 -38.17
N GLN A 105 -12.21 -23.90 -39.31
CA GLN A 105 -11.90 -24.66 -40.52
C GLN A 105 -10.40 -24.88 -40.76
N GLY A 106 -9.55 -24.36 -39.86
CA GLY A 106 -8.11 -24.61 -39.88
C GLY A 106 -7.79 -26.10 -39.87
N ASN A 107 -7.30 -26.60 -41.00
CA ASN A 107 -6.97 -27.99 -41.26
C ASN A 107 -6.20 -28.63 -40.09
N PRO A 108 -6.75 -29.64 -39.37
CA PRO A 108 -6.09 -30.28 -38.24
C PRO A 108 -4.78 -30.97 -38.62
N ALA A 109 -4.53 -31.22 -39.91
CA ALA A 109 -3.30 -31.85 -40.39
C ALA A 109 -2.05 -30.95 -40.30
N ALA A 110 -2.19 -29.63 -40.13
CA ALA A 110 -1.03 -28.73 -39.99
C ALA A 110 -0.52 -28.60 -38.54
N ARG A 111 -1.20 -29.21 -37.56
CA ARG A 111 -0.94 -29.01 -36.12
C ARG A 111 -0.01 -30.01 -35.43
N SER A 112 0.58 -30.97 -36.16
CA SER A 112 1.39 -32.04 -35.54
C SER A 112 2.85 -32.14 -36.01
N VAL A 113 3.47 -31.08 -36.53
CA VAL A 113 4.84 -31.19 -37.12
C VAL A 113 5.89 -30.30 -36.44
N ILE A 114 5.63 -29.75 -35.25
CA ILE A 114 6.66 -29.05 -34.46
C ILE A 114 6.68 -29.56 -33.02
N SER A 115 6.97 -30.85 -32.85
CA SER A 115 7.68 -31.38 -31.69
C SER A 115 8.22 -32.76 -32.07
N ASP A 116 9.48 -32.99 -31.77
CA ASP A 116 10.16 -34.30 -31.72
C ASP A 116 10.62 -34.91 -33.05
N GLY A 117 11.74 -34.37 -33.54
CA GLY A 117 12.71 -35.17 -34.28
C GLY A 117 13.68 -35.86 -33.32
N GLN A 118 13.44 -37.15 -33.04
CA GLN A 118 14.45 -38.22 -32.87
C GLN A 118 13.73 -39.56 -32.56
N GLY A 119 13.63 -40.46 -33.56
CA GLY A 119 13.12 -41.83 -33.39
C GLY A 119 14.20 -42.80 -32.88
N PRO A 120 14.14 -44.12 -33.16
CA PRO A 120 12.96 -44.99 -33.32
C PRO A 120 13.13 -46.31 -32.54
N VAL A 121 12.03 -46.96 -32.11
CA VAL A 121 12.03 -48.44 -32.03
C VAL A 121 10.63 -49.03 -32.17
N ASP A 122 10.54 -50.00 -33.07
CA ASP A 122 9.45 -50.92 -33.34
C ASP A 122 8.76 -51.49 -32.09
N ARG A 123 7.42 -51.57 -32.14
CA ARG A 123 6.73 -52.77 -31.65
C ARG A 123 5.40 -52.99 -32.34
N GLN A 124 5.32 -54.20 -32.89
CA GLN A 124 4.23 -54.80 -33.63
C GLN A 124 2.91 -54.82 -32.85
N VAL A 125 1.84 -54.49 -33.56
CA VAL A 125 0.45 -54.74 -33.16
C VAL A 125 0.10 -56.18 -33.53
N THR A 126 -0.24 -56.99 -32.53
CA THR A 126 -0.93 -58.27 -32.71
C THR A 126 -2.42 -58.09 -32.47
N THR A 127 -3.20 -58.40 -33.50
CA THR A 127 -4.65 -58.64 -33.53
C THR A 127 -5.08 -59.84 -32.68
N ALA A 128 -6.30 -59.82 -32.12
CA ALA A 128 -7.41 -60.82 -32.24
C ALA A 128 -8.49 -60.59 -31.12
N PRO A 129 -9.70 -61.20 -31.16
CA PRO A 129 -10.98 -60.48 -30.94
C PRO A 129 -11.89 -61.11 -29.85
N ASP A 130 -13.17 -60.69 -29.86
CA ASP A 130 -14.37 -61.28 -29.23
C ASP A 130 -14.57 -61.15 -27.71
N SER A 131 -15.73 -60.60 -27.32
CA SER A 131 -16.82 -61.40 -26.72
C SER A 131 -18.08 -60.58 -26.42
N GLU A 132 -19.19 -61.26 -26.64
CA GLU A 132 -20.58 -60.83 -26.61
C GLU A 132 -21.18 -60.67 -25.19
N MET A 133 -22.34 -59.99 -25.17
CA MET A 133 -23.53 -60.20 -24.32
C MET A 133 -23.40 -60.25 -22.79
N GLN A 134 -24.11 -59.33 -22.10
CA GLN A 134 -25.19 -59.76 -21.20
C GLN A 134 -26.18 -58.66 -20.80
N THR A 135 -27.45 -58.98 -20.98
CA THR A 135 -28.67 -58.36 -20.46
C THR A 135 -28.91 -58.69 -18.98
N VAL A 136 -29.29 -57.72 -18.17
CA VAL A 136 -30.10 -57.79 -16.92
C VAL A 136 -30.18 -56.35 -16.34
N ALA A 137 -31.12 -55.91 -15.53
CA ALA A 137 -32.52 -56.26 -15.28
C ALA A 137 -33.09 -55.05 -14.51
N SER A 138 -34.36 -54.78 -14.79
CA SER A 138 -35.31 -53.92 -14.10
C SER A 138 -35.09 -53.77 -12.58
N GLY A 139 -34.99 -52.52 -12.12
CA GLY A 139 -35.10 -52.14 -10.71
C GLY A 139 -35.89 -50.85 -10.56
N GLN A 140 -37.22 -50.96 -10.49
CA GLN A 140 -38.10 -49.86 -10.09
C GLN A 140 -37.93 -49.61 -8.59
N GLN A 141 -37.49 -48.42 -8.20
CA GLN A 141 -37.67 -47.90 -6.85
C GLN A 141 -38.60 -46.67 -6.90
N GLN A 142 -39.77 -46.87 -6.29
CA GLN A 142 -40.80 -45.87 -6.04
C GLN A 142 -40.20 -44.68 -5.28
N ARG A 143 -40.30 -43.49 -5.87
CA ARG A 143 -40.08 -42.23 -5.18
C ARG A 143 -41.33 -41.91 -4.36
N GLN A 144 -41.15 -41.69 -3.06
CA GLN A 144 -42.16 -41.10 -2.19
C GLN A 144 -42.21 -39.60 -2.44
N ASP A 145 -43.39 -39.11 -2.81
CA ASP A 145 -43.71 -37.70 -2.90
C ASP A 145 -43.79 -37.08 -1.49
N TYR A 146 -42.88 -36.15 -1.20
CA TYR A 146 -43.03 -35.19 -0.10
C TYR A 146 -43.43 -33.84 -0.70
N PRO A 147 -44.50 -33.18 -0.23
CA PRO A 147 -44.89 -31.87 -0.73
C PRO A 147 -43.92 -30.79 -0.24
N THR A 148 -43.25 -30.13 -1.19
CA THR A 148 -42.47 -28.91 -0.98
C THR A 148 -43.39 -27.74 -0.61
N PRO A 149 -43.19 -27.04 0.52
CA PRO A 149 -43.93 -25.81 0.80
C PRO A 149 -43.46 -24.68 -0.13
N ALA A 150 -44.43 -23.94 -0.66
CA ALA A 150 -44.22 -22.81 -1.57
C ALA A 150 -43.37 -21.70 -0.90
N PRO A 151 -42.36 -21.13 -1.58
CA PRO A 151 -41.62 -20.00 -1.08
C PRO A 151 -42.49 -18.74 -1.14
N GLN A 152 -42.64 -18.05 0.00
CA GLN A 152 -43.26 -16.74 0.06
C GLN A 152 -42.38 -15.68 -0.63
N PRO A 153 -42.97 -14.68 -1.30
CA PRO A 153 -42.22 -13.60 -1.93
C PRO A 153 -41.57 -12.72 -0.86
N ARG A 154 -40.24 -12.75 -0.78
CA ARG A 154 -39.46 -11.71 -0.09
C ARG A 154 -39.43 -10.48 -0.98
N SER A 155 -40.01 -9.40 -0.48
CA SER A 155 -39.82 -8.03 -0.96
C SER A 155 -38.34 -7.68 -0.88
N VAL A 156 -37.67 -7.58 -2.02
CA VAL A 156 -36.37 -6.92 -2.17
C VAL A 156 -36.60 -5.42 -2.12
N ALA A 157 -36.25 -4.80 -0.99
CA ALA A 157 -35.95 -3.37 -0.96
C ALA A 157 -34.54 -3.20 -1.56
N GLU A 158 -34.45 -2.49 -2.68
CA GLU A 158 -33.20 -2.04 -3.27
C GLU A 158 -32.45 -1.15 -2.26
N ALA A 159 -31.40 -1.70 -1.65
CA ALA A 159 -30.34 -0.90 -1.05
C ALA A 159 -29.37 -0.52 -2.18
N THR A 160 -29.58 0.65 -2.78
CA THR A 160 -28.57 1.32 -3.60
C THR A 160 -27.40 1.68 -2.69
N ALA A 161 -26.27 0.98 -2.86
CA ALA A 161 -25.00 1.38 -2.27
C ALA A 161 -24.46 2.60 -3.03
N THR A 162 -24.94 3.78 -2.66
CA THR A 162 -24.40 5.05 -3.12
C THR A 162 -23.06 5.28 -2.43
N MET A 163 -21.97 5.32 -3.18
CA MET A 163 -20.72 5.92 -2.70
C MET A 163 -21.02 7.36 -2.24
N PRO A 164 -20.43 7.84 -1.13
CA PRO A 164 -20.69 9.19 -0.66
C PRO A 164 -20.21 10.20 -1.71
N GLY A 165 -21.18 10.91 -2.30
CA GLY A 165 -20.90 12.09 -3.12
C GLY A 165 -20.27 13.21 -2.29
N PRO A 166 -19.57 14.16 -2.94
CA PRO A 166 -18.91 15.26 -2.25
C PRO A 166 -19.95 16.14 -1.54
N ASN A 167 -19.82 16.25 -0.22
CA ASN A 167 -20.59 17.17 0.60
C ASN A 167 -20.14 18.62 0.32
N PRO A 168 -21.04 19.57 0.03
CA PRO A 168 -20.68 20.97 -0.13
C PRO A 168 -20.67 21.65 1.24
N GLN A 169 -19.49 21.92 1.80
CA GLN A 169 -19.38 22.83 2.94
C GLN A 169 -18.21 23.80 2.79
N THR A 170 -18.61 25.07 2.68
CA THR A 170 -17.99 26.29 3.20
C THR A 170 -16.58 26.64 2.74
N GLU A 171 -16.54 27.63 1.83
CA GLU A 171 -15.36 28.43 1.52
C GLU A 171 -14.75 29.04 2.79
N GLN A 172 -13.55 28.58 3.13
CA GLN A 172 -12.64 29.27 4.03
C GLN A 172 -11.39 29.62 3.20
N PRO A 173 -10.96 30.90 3.15
CA PRO A 173 -9.92 31.31 2.21
C PRO A 173 -8.55 30.70 2.58
N ALA A 174 -8.02 29.89 1.68
CA ALA A 174 -6.69 29.31 1.78
C ALA A 174 -5.62 30.38 1.55
N ALA A 175 -4.85 30.69 2.60
CA ALA A 175 -3.63 31.47 2.47
C ALA A 175 -2.53 30.60 1.84
N GLY A 176 -2.13 30.96 0.62
CA GLY A 176 -0.79 30.76 0.04
C GLY A 176 -0.16 29.38 0.15
N MET A 177 -0.61 28.41 -0.65
CA MET A 177 0.24 27.28 -1.05
C MET A 177 0.94 27.63 -2.37
N GLN A 178 2.27 27.56 -2.37
CA GLN A 178 3.08 27.68 -3.58
C GLN A 178 2.74 26.55 -4.57
N PRO A 179 2.83 26.79 -5.88
CA PRO A 179 2.59 25.76 -6.89
C PRO A 179 3.62 24.64 -6.73
N ILE A 180 3.14 23.45 -6.39
CA ILE A 180 3.89 22.21 -6.52
C ILE A 180 4.11 22.03 -8.02
N ALA A 181 5.37 22.08 -8.46
CA ALA A 181 5.72 21.72 -9.84
C ALA A 181 5.15 20.32 -10.13
N PRO A 182 4.59 20.06 -11.33
CA PRO A 182 4.14 18.72 -11.68
C PRO A 182 5.32 17.78 -11.45
N ALA A 183 5.11 16.75 -10.64
CA ALA A 183 6.04 15.65 -10.54
C ALA A 183 6.27 15.19 -11.97
N ALA A 184 7.46 15.47 -12.51
CA ALA A 184 7.93 14.82 -13.70
C ALA A 184 7.76 13.33 -13.41
N SER A 185 6.88 12.68 -14.17
CA SER A 185 6.78 11.24 -14.18
C SER A 185 8.20 10.73 -14.30
N THR A 186 8.76 10.22 -13.21
CA THR A 186 9.89 9.32 -13.32
C THR A 186 9.41 8.27 -14.31
N PRO A 187 10.15 7.98 -15.40
CA PRO A 187 9.80 6.85 -16.23
C PRO A 187 9.54 5.66 -15.29
N PRO A 188 8.50 4.85 -15.53
CA PRO A 188 8.34 3.62 -14.77
C PRO A 188 9.70 2.92 -14.74
N PRO A 189 10.13 2.35 -13.59
CA PRO A 189 11.38 1.61 -13.54
C PRO A 189 11.44 0.66 -14.74
N ASP A 190 12.58 0.59 -15.42
CA ASP A 190 12.87 -0.28 -16.57
C ASP A 190 12.78 -1.80 -16.22
N ASP A 191 12.25 -2.12 -15.03
CA ASP A 191 12.23 -3.43 -14.40
C ASP A 191 10.89 -4.13 -14.63
N GLY A 192 10.67 -4.48 -15.90
CA GLY A 192 9.76 -5.53 -16.32
C GLY A 192 8.30 -5.11 -16.48
N GLY A 193 7.94 -4.82 -17.73
CA GLY A 193 6.55 -4.66 -18.16
C GLY A 193 5.73 -5.89 -17.77
N ALA A 194 4.50 -5.69 -17.35
CA ALA A 194 3.75 -6.76 -16.72
C ALA A 194 3.25 -7.81 -17.73
N PRO A 195 2.56 -8.84 -17.25
CA PRO A 195 2.47 -10.11 -17.95
C PRO A 195 1.91 -10.07 -19.37
N SER A 196 0.78 -9.37 -19.53
CA SER A 196 0.07 -9.28 -20.80
C SER A 196 0.91 -8.68 -21.93
N VAL A 197 2.07 -8.05 -21.62
CA VAL A 197 2.99 -7.38 -22.56
C VAL A 197 3.98 -8.29 -23.23
N GLU A 198 4.69 -9.09 -22.45
CA GLU A 198 5.71 -9.98 -22.97
C GLU A 198 5.05 -11.05 -23.83
N ILE A 199 3.80 -11.36 -23.52
CA ILE A 199 2.98 -12.20 -24.37
C ILE A 199 2.31 -11.44 -25.48
N ALA A 200 1.73 -10.25 -25.30
CA ALA A 200 1.40 -9.44 -26.48
C ALA A 200 2.62 -9.21 -27.39
N LYS A 201 3.86 -9.33 -26.91
CA LYS A 201 5.11 -9.27 -27.70
C LYS A 201 5.48 -10.63 -28.33
N GLU A 202 5.25 -11.76 -27.66
CA GLU A 202 5.46 -13.12 -28.20
C GLU A 202 4.32 -13.63 -29.10
N THR A 203 3.11 -13.15 -28.88
CA THR A 203 1.86 -13.56 -29.54
C THR A 203 1.23 -12.43 -30.35
N ALA A 204 1.73 -11.18 -30.27
CA ALA A 204 1.49 -10.26 -31.37
C ALA A 204 1.95 -10.99 -32.63
N PRO A 205 1.08 -11.10 -33.65
CA PRO A 205 1.53 -11.66 -34.90
C PRO A 205 2.78 -10.88 -35.31
N ALA A 206 3.89 -11.60 -35.55
CA ALA A 206 5.10 -11.02 -36.15
C ALA A 206 4.63 -10.07 -37.26
N PRO A 207 5.11 -8.80 -37.30
CA PRO A 207 4.49 -7.72 -38.06
C PRO A 207 4.20 -8.21 -39.47
N ARG A 208 2.98 -8.69 -39.68
CA ARG A 208 2.57 -9.17 -40.99
C ARG A 208 2.42 -7.90 -41.78
N SER A 209 3.02 -7.84 -42.96
CA SER A 209 2.66 -6.81 -43.94
C SER A 209 1.13 -6.74 -43.98
N VAL A 210 0.61 -5.61 -43.50
CA VAL A 210 -0.78 -5.39 -43.14
C VAL A 210 -1.58 -5.29 -44.45
N THR A 211 -1.87 -6.43 -45.06
CA THR A 211 -2.77 -6.53 -46.22
C THR A 211 -4.14 -7.06 -45.82
N GLY A 212 -4.53 -6.87 -44.56
CA GLY A 212 -5.92 -7.00 -44.12
C GLY A 212 -6.68 -5.77 -44.60
N GLY A 213 -7.55 -5.94 -45.60
CA GLY A 213 -8.44 -4.85 -46.03
C GLY A 213 -9.35 -4.38 -44.87
N PRO A 214 -9.95 -3.18 -44.98
CA PRO A 214 -10.82 -2.64 -43.95
C PRO A 214 -11.96 -3.62 -43.60
N ILE A 215 -12.07 -4.00 -42.33
CA ILE A 215 -13.20 -4.81 -41.83
C ILE A 215 -14.44 -3.93 -41.68
N SER A 216 -15.64 -4.53 -41.82
CA SER A 216 -16.88 -3.81 -41.57
C SER A 216 -17.06 -3.49 -40.08
N ALA A 217 -17.77 -2.40 -39.76
CA ALA A 217 -18.09 -2.02 -38.38
C ALA A 217 -18.81 -3.15 -37.60
N ALA A 218 -19.68 -3.92 -38.28
CA ALA A 218 -20.38 -5.06 -37.68
C ALA A 218 -19.43 -6.22 -37.35
N GLN A 219 -18.42 -6.49 -38.19
CA GLN A 219 -17.38 -7.47 -37.90
C GLN A 219 -16.51 -7.03 -36.72
N ARG A 220 -16.12 -5.76 -36.67
CA ARG A 220 -15.36 -5.17 -35.56
C ARG A 220 -16.11 -5.30 -34.23
N GLU A 221 -17.38 -4.90 -34.18
CA GLU A 221 -18.20 -4.99 -32.97
C GLU A 221 -18.37 -6.45 -32.52
N ARG A 222 -18.60 -7.38 -33.45
CA ARG A 222 -18.70 -8.80 -33.13
C ARG A 222 -17.38 -9.34 -32.55
N GLY A 223 -16.26 -9.03 -33.20
CA GLY A 223 -14.93 -9.45 -32.74
C GLY A 223 -14.61 -8.89 -31.34
N THR A 224 -14.89 -7.60 -31.13
CA THR A 224 -14.74 -6.91 -29.85
C THR A 224 -15.57 -7.59 -28.76
N GLN A 225 -16.85 -7.85 -29.02
CA GLN A 225 -17.76 -8.47 -28.07
C GLN A 225 -17.33 -9.91 -27.74
N SER A 226 -16.92 -10.69 -28.73
CA SER A 226 -16.43 -12.06 -28.53
C SER A 226 -15.16 -12.07 -27.68
N PHE A 227 -14.20 -11.19 -27.96
CA PHE A 227 -12.98 -11.07 -27.16
C PHE A 227 -13.29 -10.63 -25.72
N MET A 228 -14.16 -9.65 -25.55
CA MET A 228 -14.59 -9.18 -24.23
C MET A 228 -15.26 -10.30 -23.41
N THR A 229 -16.17 -11.06 -24.02
CA THR A 229 -16.81 -12.21 -23.37
C THR A 229 -15.78 -13.24 -22.97
N TYR A 230 -14.89 -13.62 -23.90
CA TYR A 230 -13.84 -14.58 -23.63
C TYR A 230 -12.96 -14.15 -22.45
N TYR A 231 -12.47 -12.91 -22.46
CA TYR A 231 -11.62 -12.36 -21.40
C TYR A 231 -12.30 -12.43 -20.03
N ARG A 232 -13.58 -12.05 -19.95
CA ARG A 232 -14.34 -12.07 -18.69
C ARG A 232 -14.60 -13.49 -18.17
N GLU A 233 -14.83 -14.45 -19.06
CA GLU A 233 -15.16 -15.82 -18.69
C GLU A 233 -13.92 -16.66 -18.38
N ASN A 234 -12.75 -16.33 -18.95
CA ASN A 234 -11.56 -17.18 -18.87
C ASN A 234 -10.35 -16.50 -18.23
N ALA A 235 -10.04 -15.24 -18.56
CA ALA A 235 -8.85 -14.55 -18.07
C ALA A 235 -9.08 -13.88 -16.71
N ALA A 236 -10.16 -13.11 -16.58
CA ALA A 236 -10.46 -12.39 -15.34
C ALA A 236 -10.59 -13.30 -14.10
N PRO A 237 -11.22 -14.50 -14.17
CA PRO A 237 -11.27 -15.41 -13.02
C PRO A 237 -9.90 -15.97 -12.62
N LYS A 238 -8.97 -16.15 -13.58
CA LYS A 238 -7.60 -16.60 -13.26
C LYS A 238 -6.82 -15.55 -12.48
N ILE A 239 -7.03 -14.27 -12.79
CA ILE A 239 -6.43 -13.15 -12.03
C ILE A 239 -7.01 -13.09 -10.61
N GLU A 240 -8.32 -13.31 -10.45
CA GLU A 240 -8.93 -13.44 -9.11
C GLU A 240 -8.32 -14.62 -8.33
N GLN A 241 -8.22 -15.80 -8.97
CA GLN A 241 -7.61 -16.99 -8.37
C GLN A 241 -6.15 -16.77 -8.01
N TYR A 242 -5.40 -16.00 -8.81
CA TYR A 242 -4.04 -15.62 -8.49
C TYR A 242 -3.97 -14.83 -7.18
N TYR A 243 -4.76 -13.76 -7.02
CA TYR A 243 -4.78 -13.01 -5.75
C TYR A 243 -5.20 -13.89 -4.57
N LEU A 244 -6.17 -14.79 -4.76
CA LEU A 244 -6.56 -15.76 -3.73
C LEU A 244 -5.41 -16.73 -3.36
N SER A 245 -4.65 -17.21 -4.34
CA SER A 245 -3.50 -18.10 -4.11
C SER A 245 -2.39 -17.42 -3.31
N GLN A 246 -2.29 -16.09 -3.40
CA GLN A 246 -1.36 -15.26 -2.64
C GLN A 246 -1.86 -14.91 -1.24
N GLY A 247 -3.07 -15.35 -0.87
CA GLY A 247 -3.74 -14.97 0.37
C GLY A 247 -4.37 -13.57 0.36
N ASP A 248 -4.32 -12.87 -0.77
CA ASP A 248 -4.84 -11.51 -0.92
C ASP A 248 -6.34 -11.51 -1.27
N THR A 249 -7.14 -11.97 -0.31
CA THR A 249 -8.60 -12.06 -0.43
C THR A 249 -9.28 -10.71 -0.65
N GLN A 250 -8.70 -9.62 -0.13
CA GLN A 250 -9.24 -8.27 -0.30
C GLN A 250 -9.04 -7.77 -1.73
N LYS A 251 -7.83 -7.93 -2.29
CA LYS A 251 -7.55 -7.57 -3.68
C LYS A 251 -8.32 -8.44 -4.67
N ALA A 252 -8.51 -9.73 -4.36
CA ALA A 252 -9.38 -10.61 -5.15
C ALA A 252 -10.83 -10.12 -5.22
N ASP A 253 -11.42 -9.78 -4.06
CA ASP A 253 -12.78 -9.23 -4.01
C ASP A 253 -12.88 -7.86 -4.71
N ALA A 254 -11.86 -7.01 -4.54
CA ALA A 254 -11.78 -5.72 -5.23
C ALA A 254 -11.69 -5.89 -6.75
N TRP A 255 -10.89 -6.84 -7.24
CA TRP A 255 -10.77 -7.17 -8.67
C TRP A 255 -12.11 -7.61 -9.25
N ARG A 256 -12.78 -8.56 -8.59
CA ARG A 256 -14.10 -9.04 -9.03
C ARG A 256 -15.12 -7.90 -9.11
N LYS A 257 -15.24 -7.09 -8.05
CA LYS A 257 -16.14 -5.92 -8.02
C LYS A 257 -15.79 -4.91 -9.11
N TRP A 258 -14.50 -4.67 -9.33
CA TRP A 258 -14.01 -3.77 -10.35
C TRP A 258 -14.36 -4.27 -11.75
N MET A 259 -14.16 -5.56 -12.04
CA MET A 259 -14.54 -6.18 -13.32
C MET A 259 -16.05 -6.14 -13.61
N ASP A 260 -16.89 -6.14 -12.57
CA ASP A 260 -18.34 -6.03 -12.72
C ASP A 260 -18.85 -4.58 -12.86
N ALA A 261 -18.03 -3.59 -12.55
CA ALA A 261 -18.39 -2.19 -12.63
C ALA A 261 -18.69 -1.75 -14.08
N GLY A 262 -19.68 -0.87 -14.25
CA GLY A 262 -20.10 -0.37 -15.57
C GLY A 262 -18.99 0.36 -16.33
N GLN A 263 -18.18 1.16 -15.62
CA GLN A 263 -17.05 1.87 -16.22
C GLN A 263 -15.97 0.90 -16.73
N THR A 264 -15.65 -0.14 -15.96
CA THR A 264 -14.70 -1.17 -16.36
C THR A 264 -15.16 -1.91 -17.61
N LYS A 265 -16.46 -2.22 -17.73
CA LYS A 265 -17.01 -2.82 -18.96
C LYS A 265 -16.83 -1.92 -20.18
N LYS A 266 -16.98 -0.60 -20.01
CA LYS A 266 -16.77 0.37 -21.09
C LYS A 266 -15.29 0.46 -21.49
N HIS A 267 -14.39 0.56 -20.52
CA HIS A 267 -12.95 0.53 -20.77
C HIS A 267 -12.52 -0.78 -21.45
N LEU A 268 -12.97 -1.92 -20.92
CA LEU A 268 -12.71 -3.25 -21.47
C LEU A 268 -13.22 -3.37 -22.91
N LYS A 269 -14.39 -2.80 -23.25
CA LYS A 269 -14.88 -2.80 -24.63
C LYS A 269 -13.92 -2.09 -25.58
N TYR A 270 -13.42 -0.91 -25.21
CA TYR A 270 -12.48 -0.17 -26.07
C TYR A 270 -11.13 -0.87 -26.18
N TRP A 271 -10.61 -1.37 -25.06
CA TRP A 271 -9.36 -2.13 -25.04
C TRP A 271 -9.46 -3.42 -25.85
N ALA A 272 -10.54 -4.20 -25.66
CA ALA A 272 -10.84 -5.39 -26.45
C ALA A 272 -10.93 -5.08 -27.95
N GLY A 273 -11.55 -3.94 -28.30
CA GLY A 273 -11.62 -3.47 -29.67
C GLY A 273 -10.25 -3.16 -30.24
N ALA A 274 -9.36 -2.54 -29.47
CA ALA A 274 -7.98 -2.30 -29.87
C ALA A 274 -7.22 -3.61 -30.12
N VAL A 275 -7.29 -4.56 -29.17
CA VAL A 275 -6.62 -5.87 -29.29
C VAL A 275 -7.13 -6.63 -30.51
N GLN A 276 -8.45 -6.70 -30.70
CA GLN A 276 -9.04 -7.39 -31.85
C GLN A 276 -8.64 -6.72 -33.16
N ALA A 277 -8.65 -5.39 -33.22
CA ALA A 277 -8.28 -4.64 -34.41
C ALA A 277 -6.80 -4.85 -34.77
N ALA A 278 -5.91 -4.84 -33.76
CA ALA A 278 -4.49 -5.18 -33.96
C ALA A 278 -4.32 -6.61 -34.52
N ALA A 279 -5.08 -7.58 -33.99
CA ALA A 279 -4.99 -8.97 -34.42
C ALA A 279 -5.39 -9.20 -35.89
N VAL A 280 -6.25 -8.34 -36.45
CA VAL A 280 -6.74 -8.46 -37.84
C VAL A 280 -6.17 -7.40 -38.79
N GLY A 281 -5.26 -6.54 -38.32
CA GLY A 281 -4.65 -5.47 -39.12
C GLY A 281 -5.59 -4.28 -39.41
N ASP A 282 -6.57 -4.03 -38.55
CA ASP A 282 -7.44 -2.85 -38.62
C ASP A 282 -6.83 -1.67 -37.86
N ASP A 283 -5.87 -0.99 -38.48
CA ASP A 283 -5.10 0.10 -37.89
C ASP A 283 -5.97 1.21 -37.26
N GLN A 284 -7.05 1.58 -37.95
CA GLN A 284 -7.95 2.62 -37.47
C GLN A 284 -8.75 2.15 -36.26
N GLY A 285 -9.27 0.92 -36.30
CA GLY A 285 -9.94 0.30 -35.15
C GLY A 285 -9.01 0.18 -33.94
N PHE A 286 -7.71 -0.09 -34.18
CA PHE A 286 -6.70 -0.18 -33.14
C PHE A 286 -6.53 1.16 -32.41
N ILE A 287 -6.29 2.25 -33.14
CA ILE A 287 -6.13 3.58 -32.56
C ILE A 287 -7.42 4.07 -31.90
N ASP A 288 -8.57 3.91 -32.55
CA ASP A 288 -9.85 4.33 -31.98
C ASP A 288 -10.15 3.59 -30.67
N GLY A 289 -9.82 2.29 -30.61
CA GLY A 289 -9.90 1.46 -29.42
C GLY A 289 -8.97 1.96 -28.30
N LEU A 290 -7.68 2.17 -28.58
CA LEU A 290 -6.73 2.67 -27.57
C LEU A 290 -7.15 4.04 -27.02
N LEU A 291 -7.50 4.98 -27.90
CA LEU A 291 -7.94 6.31 -27.50
C LEU A 291 -9.25 6.25 -26.69
N GLY A 292 -10.19 5.39 -27.09
CA GLY A 292 -11.43 5.18 -26.33
C GLY A 292 -11.19 4.57 -24.95
N ALA A 293 -10.20 3.68 -24.82
CA ALA A 293 -9.82 3.07 -23.55
C ALA A 293 -9.15 4.10 -22.62
N TYR A 294 -8.28 4.94 -23.16
CA TYR A 294 -7.64 6.04 -22.44
C TYR A 294 -8.64 7.11 -21.99
N ASP A 295 -9.63 7.45 -22.81
CA ASP A 295 -10.69 8.40 -22.44
C ASP A 295 -11.56 7.95 -21.24
N GLN A 296 -11.37 6.72 -20.73
CA GLN A 296 -12.01 6.26 -19.49
C GLN A 296 -11.15 6.50 -18.24
N ILE A 297 -9.95 7.05 -18.40
CA ILE A 297 -9.00 7.33 -17.34
C ILE A 297 -9.11 8.81 -16.97
N ASP A 298 -9.26 9.11 -15.68
CA ASP A 298 -9.23 10.47 -15.16
C ASP A 298 -7.85 10.75 -14.56
N ASP A 299 -6.89 11.05 -15.43
CA ASP A 299 -5.51 11.40 -15.06
C ASP A 299 -5.21 12.90 -15.22
N GLY A 300 -6.25 13.71 -15.48
CA GLY A 300 -6.12 15.14 -15.73
C GLY A 300 -5.62 15.50 -17.13
N TYR A 301 -5.51 14.53 -18.05
CA TYR A 301 -5.17 14.78 -19.44
C TYR A 301 -6.32 14.42 -20.39
N THR A 302 -6.26 14.97 -21.60
CA THR A 302 -7.19 14.62 -22.67
C THR A 302 -6.41 14.48 -23.96
N ILE A 303 -6.66 13.40 -24.71
CA ILE A 303 -6.02 13.22 -25.99
C ILE A 303 -6.71 14.09 -27.04
N LEU A 304 -5.93 14.94 -27.70
CA LEU A 304 -6.36 15.71 -28.86
C LEU A 304 -6.35 14.80 -30.08
N ARG A 305 -7.49 14.15 -30.35
CA ARG A 305 -7.66 13.17 -31.44
C ARG A 305 -7.34 13.74 -32.82
N ASP A 306 -7.64 15.01 -33.06
CA ASP A 306 -7.33 15.75 -34.30
C ASP A 306 -5.83 15.99 -34.52
N LYS A 307 -5.03 15.91 -33.45
CA LYS A 307 -3.57 16.07 -33.45
C LYS A 307 -2.82 14.78 -33.13
N SER A 308 -3.55 13.67 -33.04
CA SER A 308 -3.02 12.35 -32.77
C SER A 308 -3.26 11.47 -33.99
N GLY A 309 -2.40 10.48 -34.21
CA GLY A 309 -2.55 9.60 -35.36
C GLY A 309 -1.32 8.74 -35.62
N LEU A 310 -1.46 7.85 -36.59
CA LEU A 310 -0.40 6.96 -37.02
C LEU A 310 0.62 7.70 -37.87
N ILE A 311 1.89 7.40 -37.64
CA ILE A 311 3.01 7.82 -38.47
C ILE A 311 3.24 6.68 -39.47
N LYS A 312 3.21 7.01 -40.76
CA LYS A 312 3.40 6.04 -41.86
C LYS A 312 4.64 6.39 -42.67
N ASP A 313 5.33 5.38 -43.19
CA ASP A 313 6.38 5.56 -44.19
C ASP A 313 5.80 5.81 -45.60
N ASP A 314 6.67 6.05 -46.58
CA ASP A 314 6.31 6.28 -47.98
C ASP A 314 5.58 5.09 -48.63
N ASN A 315 5.74 3.88 -48.08
CA ASN A 315 5.07 2.67 -48.54
C ASN A 315 3.71 2.46 -47.85
N GLY A 316 3.33 3.34 -46.93
CA GLY A 316 2.11 3.25 -46.15
C GLY A 316 2.18 2.33 -44.93
N ASN A 317 3.35 1.79 -44.59
CA ASN A 317 3.54 0.99 -43.38
C ASN A 317 3.54 1.90 -42.14
N ILE A 318 2.92 1.43 -41.05
CA ILE A 318 2.97 2.15 -39.77
C ILE A 318 4.38 2.03 -39.18
N THR A 319 5.04 3.18 -38.98
CA THR A 319 6.33 3.26 -38.30
C THR A 319 6.20 3.76 -36.86
N GLY A 320 5.06 4.35 -36.52
CA GLY A 320 4.80 4.87 -35.18
C GLY A 320 3.43 5.52 -35.03
N ALA A 321 3.27 6.31 -33.97
CA ALA A 321 2.10 7.12 -33.70
C ALA A 321 2.52 8.35 -32.92
N LYS A 322 1.80 9.44 -33.18
CA LYS A 322 1.85 10.66 -32.40
C LYS A 322 0.63 10.70 -31.51
N VAL A 323 0.83 10.84 -30.21
CA VAL A 323 -0.25 11.08 -29.24
C VAL A 323 -0.07 12.48 -28.69
N THR A 324 -1.08 13.32 -28.86
CA THR A 324 -1.05 14.70 -28.37
C THR A 324 -1.97 14.82 -27.16
N PHE A 325 -1.40 15.19 -26.02
CA PHE A 325 -2.10 15.38 -24.76
C PHE A 325 -2.35 16.86 -24.50
N LYS A 326 -3.49 17.16 -23.89
CA LYS A 326 -3.81 18.45 -23.28
C LYS A 326 -4.01 18.24 -21.79
N ASP A 327 -3.20 18.91 -20.98
CA ASP A 327 -3.39 19.01 -19.54
C ASP A 327 -4.66 19.83 -19.26
N GLN A 328 -5.62 19.24 -18.54
CA GLN A 328 -6.89 19.89 -18.21
C GLN A 328 -6.74 21.01 -17.19
N ASN A 329 -5.73 20.94 -16.31
CA ASN A 329 -5.47 21.92 -15.27
C ASN A 329 -4.75 23.16 -15.81
N THR A 330 -3.73 22.94 -16.65
CA THR A 330 -2.88 24.05 -17.15
C THR A 330 -3.21 24.48 -18.57
N GLY A 331 -3.98 23.68 -19.32
CA GLY A 331 -4.24 23.88 -20.74
C GLY A 331 -3.02 23.62 -21.65
N ARG A 332 -1.87 23.22 -21.09
CA ARG A 332 -0.64 22.94 -21.85
C ARG A 332 -0.85 21.74 -22.75
N VAL A 333 -0.31 21.84 -23.96
CA VAL A 333 -0.36 20.79 -24.98
C VAL A 333 1.04 20.27 -25.23
N PHE A 334 1.22 18.96 -25.23
CA PHE A 334 2.46 18.31 -25.62
C PHE A 334 2.15 17.06 -26.46
N SER A 335 3.12 16.62 -27.25
CA SER A 335 3.00 15.43 -28.09
C SER A 335 4.12 14.45 -27.75
N GLN A 336 3.79 13.17 -27.82
CA GLN A 336 4.74 12.08 -27.70
C GLN A 336 4.67 11.25 -28.97
N ASP A 337 5.84 11.05 -29.59
CA ASP A 337 5.99 10.14 -30.71
C ASP A 337 6.41 8.78 -30.15
N MET A 338 5.74 7.72 -30.60
CA MET A 338 5.97 6.34 -30.19
C MET A 338 6.29 5.50 -31.42
N SER A 339 7.24 4.56 -31.31
CA SER A 339 7.52 3.63 -32.39
C SER A 339 6.40 2.60 -32.55
N GLN A 340 6.34 1.91 -33.69
CA GLN A 340 5.35 0.84 -33.92
C GLN A 340 5.36 -0.23 -32.81
N GLY A 341 6.56 -0.66 -32.40
CA GLY A 341 6.72 -1.61 -31.30
C GLY A 341 6.20 -1.03 -29.99
N ASP A 342 6.49 0.24 -29.70
CA ASP A 342 6.04 0.90 -28.48
C ASP A 342 4.51 1.07 -28.41
N ILE A 343 3.81 1.27 -29.52
CA ILE A 343 2.35 1.50 -29.46
C ILE A 343 1.60 0.22 -29.16
N VAL A 344 1.98 -0.87 -29.82
CA VAL A 344 1.38 -2.18 -29.56
C VAL A 344 1.76 -2.60 -28.15
N GLN A 345 3.04 -2.49 -27.80
CA GLN A 345 3.54 -2.96 -26.52
C GLN A 345 3.07 -2.08 -25.36
N GLN A 346 3.31 -0.77 -25.39
CA GLN A 346 2.98 0.13 -24.28
C GLN A 346 1.51 0.53 -24.30
N GLY A 347 0.90 0.74 -25.47
CA GLY A 347 -0.48 1.19 -25.58
C GLY A 347 -1.51 0.14 -25.14
N ILE A 348 -1.41 -1.09 -25.68
CA ILE A 348 -2.31 -2.18 -25.26
C ILE A 348 -2.08 -2.53 -23.79
N TYR A 349 -0.83 -2.50 -23.36
CA TYR A 349 -0.46 -2.88 -22.02
C TYR A 349 -0.86 -1.89 -20.94
N ALA A 350 -0.46 -0.63 -21.09
CA ALA A 350 -0.68 0.39 -20.07
C ALA A 350 -2.19 0.58 -19.84
N LEU A 351 -2.98 0.25 -20.87
CA LEU A 351 -4.43 0.29 -20.85
C LEU A 351 -5.06 -1.10 -20.66
N SER A 352 -4.30 -2.13 -20.28
CA SER A 352 -4.87 -3.45 -19.99
C SER A 352 -5.67 -3.41 -18.69
N PRO A 353 -6.76 -4.18 -18.58
CA PRO A 353 -7.60 -4.15 -17.38
C PRO A 353 -6.81 -4.45 -16.09
N GLU A 354 -5.84 -5.36 -16.16
CA GLU A 354 -4.99 -5.69 -15.02
C GLU A 354 -4.15 -4.49 -14.57
N GLN A 355 -3.48 -3.80 -15.49
CA GLN A 355 -2.66 -2.64 -15.15
C GLN A 355 -3.48 -1.48 -14.61
N MET A 356 -4.65 -1.25 -15.21
CA MET A 356 -5.58 -0.25 -14.75
C MET A 356 -6.06 -0.55 -13.33
N PHE A 357 -6.42 -1.81 -13.04
CA PHE A 357 -6.79 -2.21 -11.70
C PHE A 357 -5.65 -2.03 -10.71
N GLU A 358 -4.44 -2.49 -11.02
CA GLU A 358 -3.28 -2.36 -10.12
C GLU A 358 -3.01 -0.90 -9.77
N THR A 359 -3.04 -0.03 -10.78
CA THR A 359 -2.84 1.42 -10.60
C THR A 359 -3.92 2.02 -9.70
N LEU A 360 -5.19 1.75 -9.99
CA LEU A 360 -6.32 2.28 -9.22
C LEU A 360 -6.35 1.72 -7.79
N TYR A 361 -6.01 0.45 -7.62
CA TYR A 361 -5.96 -0.22 -6.32
C TYR A 361 -4.83 0.36 -5.46
N ALA A 362 -3.65 0.56 -6.03
CA ALA A 362 -2.52 1.19 -5.37
C ALA A 362 -2.85 2.63 -4.95
N GLN A 363 -3.45 3.43 -5.85
CA GLN A 363 -3.88 4.79 -5.54
C GLN A 363 -4.92 4.83 -4.41
N THR A 364 -5.91 3.95 -4.45
CA THR A 364 -6.96 3.87 -3.42
C THR A 364 -6.38 3.46 -2.06
N THR A 365 -5.44 2.52 -2.05
CA THR A 365 -4.75 2.06 -0.84
C THR A 365 -3.89 3.16 -0.26
N ALA A 366 -3.10 3.85 -1.10
CA ALA A 366 -2.27 4.98 -0.68
C ALA A 366 -3.10 6.14 -0.15
N ALA A 367 -4.21 6.50 -0.82
CA ALA A 367 -5.13 7.53 -0.36
C ALA A 367 -5.77 7.19 0.98
N THR A 368 -6.17 5.93 1.17
CA THR A 368 -6.74 5.44 2.44
C THR A 368 -5.71 5.49 3.56
N ALA A 369 -4.48 5.05 3.29
CA ALA A 369 -3.37 5.12 4.25
C ALA A 369 -3.00 6.58 4.61
N ALA A 370 -2.99 7.49 3.63
CA ALA A 370 -2.74 8.90 3.86
C ALA A 370 -3.83 9.55 4.73
N ARG A 371 -5.11 9.26 4.44
CA ARG A 371 -6.24 9.72 5.28
C ARG A 371 -6.16 9.18 6.70
N ALA A 372 -5.82 7.89 6.87
CA ALA A 372 -5.64 7.30 8.19
C ALA A 372 -4.51 8.00 8.98
N LYS A 373 -3.38 8.30 8.32
CA LYS A 373 -2.28 9.06 8.94
C LYS A 373 -2.67 10.49 9.31
N GLN A 374 -3.41 11.17 8.44
CA GLN A 374 -3.91 12.52 8.71
C GLN A 374 -4.86 12.50 9.91
N GLN A 375 -5.81 11.57 9.96
CA GLN A 375 -6.72 11.42 11.08
C GLN A 375 -5.99 11.11 12.39
N ALA A 376 -4.96 10.27 12.36
CA ALA A 376 -4.12 10.02 13.52
C ALA A 376 -3.37 11.29 13.98
N GLY A 377 -2.85 12.08 13.02
CA GLY A 377 -2.21 13.37 13.31
C GLY A 377 -3.18 14.41 13.89
N ASP A 378 -4.39 14.49 13.36
CA ASP A 378 -5.45 15.38 13.84
C ASP A 378 -5.91 14.97 15.25
N GLN A 379 -6.01 13.66 15.54
CA GLN A 379 -6.28 13.15 16.88
C GLN A 379 -5.17 13.51 17.87
N ASP A 380 -3.90 13.37 17.48
CA ASP A 380 -2.76 13.74 18.31
C ASP A 380 -2.70 15.26 18.57
N PHE A 381 -3.00 16.08 17.56
CA PHE A 381 -3.11 17.53 17.72
C PHE A 381 -4.25 17.89 18.67
N ASN A 382 -5.44 17.31 18.48
CA ASN A 382 -6.58 17.52 19.36
C ASN A 382 -6.26 17.11 20.81
N ARG A 383 -5.54 16.00 21.00
CA ARG A 383 -5.08 15.57 22.32
C ARG A 383 -4.14 16.58 22.96
N LYS A 384 -3.19 17.13 22.19
CA LYS A 384 -2.27 18.18 22.68
C LYS A 384 -3.02 19.47 23.04
N VAL A 385 -3.97 19.90 22.22
CA VAL A 385 -4.80 21.08 22.50
C VAL A 385 -5.63 20.87 23.77
N GLN A 386 -6.27 19.70 23.93
CA GLN A 386 -7.02 19.36 25.14
C GLN A 386 -6.12 19.37 26.39
N LEU A 387 -4.91 18.82 26.29
CA LEU A 387 -3.94 18.86 27.39
C LEU A 387 -3.49 20.30 27.71
N GLU A 388 -3.30 21.15 26.70
CA GLU A 388 -2.88 22.55 26.91
C GLU A 388 -4.01 23.40 27.51
N VAL A 389 -5.25 23.21 27.07
CA VAL A 389 -6.45 23.81 27.68
C VAL A 389 -6.60 23.33 29.13
N LEU A 390 -6.37 22.04 29.40
CA LEU A 390 -6.40 21.52 30.76
C LEU A 390 -5.28 22.14 31.61
N LYS A 391 -4.06 22.28 31.07
CA LYS A 391 -2.95 22.93 31.76
C LYS A 391 -3.28 24.39 32.10
N SER A 392 -3.82 25.16 31.15
CA SER A 392 -4.15 26.56 31.40
C SER A 392 -5.22 26.70 32.47
N GLN A 393 -6.27 25.88 32.43
CA GLN A 393 -7.32 25.84 33.47
C GLN A 393 -6.79 25.45 34.85
N LEU A 394 -5.76 24.60 34.92
CA LEU A 394 -5.26 24.05 36.18
C LEU A 394 -4.04 24.78 36.76
N SER A 395 -3.30 25.52 35.94
CA SER A 395 -2.20 26.39 36.40
C SER A 395 -2.69 27.46 37.39
N GLY A 396 -3.96 27.87 37.31
CA GLY A 396 -4.60 28.74 38.30
C GLY A 396 -4.72 28.14 39.71
N ASN A 397 -4.55 26.82 39.87
CA ASN A 397 -4.70 26.11 41.15
C ASN A 397 -3.37 25.68 41.79
N GLY A 398 -2.22 26.16 41.28
CA GLY A 398 -0.90 25.85 41.84
C GLY A 398 -0.42 24.40 41.64
N MET A 399 -1.12 23.58 40.84
CA MET A 399 -0.63 22.25 40.46
C MET A 399 0.42 22.34 39.35
N THR A 400 1.46 21.52 39.48
CA THR A 400 2.48 21.43 38.42
C THR A 400 1.97 20.60 37.24
N GLN A 401 2.56 20.80 36.06
CA GLN A 401 2.26 19.99 34.88
C GLN A 401 2.40 18.48 35.15
N LYS A 402 3.38 18.11 35.98
CA LYS A 402 3.65 16.71 36.34
C LYS A 402 2.49 16.11 37.14
N ASP A 403 1.89 16.88 38.04
CA ASP A 403 0.77 16.40 38.88
C ASP A 403 -0.49 16.17 38.04
N ILE A 404 -0.75 17.07 37.09
CA ILE A 404 -1.89 16.97 36.17
C ILE A 404 -1.76 15.75 35.28
N VAL A 405 -0.61 15.60 34.61
CA VAL A 405 -0.35 14.44 33.75
C VAL A 405 -0.39 13.13 34.55
N GLY A 406 0.16 13.14 35.77
CA GLY A 406 0.10 12.00 36.69
C GLY A 406 -1.34 11.58 37.02
N LYS A 407 -2.22 12.53 37.33
CA LYS A 407 -3.65 12.27 37.59
C LYS A 407 -4.38 11.74 36.35
N VAL A 408 -4.16 12.34 35.19
CA VAL A 408 -4.77 11.90 33.93
C VAL A 408 -4.35 10.47 33.56
N MET A 409 -3.08 10.12 33.78
CA MET A 409 -2.58 8.77 33.51
C MET A 409 -3.08 7.74 34.53
N ALA A 410 -3.17 8.11 35.81
CA ALA A 410 -3.75 7.25 36.84
C ALA A 410 -5.22 6.94 36.55
N GLU A 411 -5.98 7.97 36.16
CA GLU A 411 -7.39 7.83 35.77
C GLU A 411 -7.54 7.00 34.48
N ALA A 412 -6.70 7.23 33.47
CA ALA A 412 -6.69 6.42 32.25
C ALA A 412 -6.41 4.94 32.54
N LYS A 413 -5.51 4.65 33.49
CA LYS A 413 -5.25 3.28 33.95
C LYS A 413 -6.50 2.66 34.60
N ALA A 414 -7.17 3.38 35.48
CA ALA A 414 -8.40 2.91 36.13
C ALA A 414 -9.51 2.63 35.11
N ILE A 415 -9.67 3.52 34.11
CA ILE A 415 -10.62 3.31 33.02
C ILE A 415 -10.24 2.09 32.19
N ARG A 416 -8.95 1.87 31.84
CA ARG A 416 -8.52 0.66 31.12
C ARG A 416 -8.88 -0.62 31.85
N GLU A 417 -8.61 -0.69 33.15
CA GLU A 417 -8.94 -1.86 33.97
C GLU A 417 -10.45 -2.14 33.97
N ALA A 418 -11.27 -1.09 34.09
CA ALA A 418 -12.72 -1.21 33.97
C ALA A 418 -13.21 -1.51 32.55
N ASN A 419 -12.42 -1.17 31.52
CA ASN A 419 -12.79 -1.33 30.12
C ASN A 419 -12.68 -2.78 29.62
N VAL A 420 -11.83 -3.60 30.25
CA VAL A 420 -11.61 -5.02 29.89
C VAL A 420 -12.90 -5.86 29.98
N ILE A 421 -13.85 -5.45 30.83
CA ILE A 421 -15.10 -6.16 31.10
C ILE A 421 -16.31 -5.54 30.38
N ARG A 422 -16.12 -4.54 29.50
CA ARG A 422 -17.22 -3.94 28.73
C ARG A 422 -17.52 -4.77 27.49
N ALA A 423 -18.81 -4.87 27.14
CA ALA A 423 -19.26 -5.48 25.89
C ALA A 423 -18.70 -4.73 24.66
N GLU A 424 -18.51 -3.42 24.79
CA GLU A 424 -17.85 -2.58 23.80
C GLU A 424 -16.71 -1.81 24.49
N PRO A 425 -15.45 -2.30 24.38
CA PRO A 425 -14.31 -1.63 24.97
C PRO A 425 -14.04 -0.31 24.26
N LEU A 426 -13.84 0.75 25.05
CA LEU A 426 -13.33 2.04 24.59
C LEU A 426 -11.97 1.90 23.92
N THR A 427 -11.71 2.70 22.88
CA THR A 427 -10.37 2.85 22.32
C THR A 427 -9.46 3.62 23.28
N ASP A 428 -8.13 3.46 23.16
CA ASP A 428 -7.18 4.22 24.00
C ASP A 428 -7.40 5.73 23.94
N ASP A 429 -7.83 6.26 22.79
CA ASP A 429 -8.16 7.68 22.62
C ASP A 429 -9.37 8.09 23.45
N GLN A 430 -10.43 7.28 23.42
CA GLN A 430 -11.63 7.52 24.23
C GLN A 430 -11.32 7.42 25.72
N ILE A 431 -10.40 6.53 26.11
CA ILE A 431 -9.94 6.40 27.49
C ILE A 431 -9.20 7.66 27.95
N ILE A 432 -8.28 8.19 27.14
CA ILE A 432 -7.55 9.42 27.48
C ILE A 432 -8.50 10.63 27.51
N ALA A 433 -9.42 10.74 26.56
CA ALA A 433 -10.41 11.82 26.56
C ALA A 433 -11.31 11.76 27.81
N GLN A 434 -11.79 10.57 28.17
CA GLN A 434 -12.60 10.36 29.38
C GLN A 434 -11.81 10.65 30.65
N SER A 435 -10.53 10.28 30.71
CA SER A 435 -9.68 10.54 31.88
C SER A 435 -9.43 12.04 32.08
N VAL A 436 -9.18 12.78 30.99
CA VAL A 436 -9.09 14.25 31.01
C VAL A 436 -10.39 14.88 31.52
N ALA A 437 -11.55 14.41 31.04
CA ALA A 437 -12.86 14.89 31.48
C ALA A 437 -13.12 14.62 32.97
N ASN A 438 -12.81 13.41 33.46
CA ASN A 438 -12.99 13.02 34.86
C ASN A 438 -12.08 13.83 35.81
N VAL A 439 -10.82 14.05 35.42
CA VAL A 439 -9.87 14.87 36.19
C VAL A 439 -10.33 16.33 36.22
N SER A 440 -10.75 16.89 35.09
CA SER A 440 -11.27 18.26 35.03
C SER A 440 -12.50 18.45 35.93
N LYS A 441 -13.47 17.53 35.87
CA LYS A 441 -14.69 17.56 36.69
C LYS A 441 -14.39 17.50 38.19
N THR A 442 -13.48 16.60 38.60
CA THR A 442 -13.06 16.48 40.00
C THR A 442 -12.42 17.78 40.52
N LEU A 443 -11.65 18.46 39.67
CA LEU A 443 -10.99 19.71 40.03
C LEU A 443 -11.94 20.91 40.07
N GLN A 444 -12.95 20.96 39.19
CA GLN A 444 -14.03 21.95 39.27
C GLN A 444 -14.89 21.78 40.54
N LEU A 445 -15.24 20.54 40.90
CA LEU A 445 -15.97 20.26 42.14
C LEU A 445 -15.18 20.70 43.38
N THR A 446 -13.86 20.51 43.36
CA THR A 446 -12.98 20.97 44.44
C THR A 446 -12.99 22.50 44.53
N GLN A 447 -12.96 23.22 43.40
CA GLN A 447 -13.05 24.70 43.42
C GLN A 447 -14.38 25.21 43.96
N GLN A 448 -15.51 24.53 43.70
CA GLN A 448 -16.81 24.96 44.23
C GLN A 448 -16.93 24.77 45.75
N SER A 449 -16.19 23.84 46.34
CA SER A 449 -16.22 23.59 47.79
C SER A 449 -15.44 24.62 48.63
N PHE A 450 -14.52 25.38 48.02
CA PHE A 450 -13.76 26.44 48.68
C PHE A 450 -14.23 27.80 48.18
N GLY A 451 -14.75 28.66 49.06
CA GLY A 451 -15.11 30.02 48.69
C GLY A 451 -13.90 30.82 48.17
N PRO A 452 -14.09 31.98 47.50
CA PRO A 452 -13.00 32.79 46.94
C PRO A 452 -11.93 33.22 47.95
N ASN A 453 -12.20 33.11 49.25
CA ASN A 453 -11.27 33.42 50.34
C ASN A 453 -10.69 32.18 51.04
N GLY A 454 -10.89 30.97 50.52
CA GLY A 454 -10.45 29.73 51.18
C GLY A 454 -11.25 29.35 52.43
N GLU A 455 -12.30 30.10 52.77
CA GLU A 455 -13.23 29.73 53.84
C GLU A 455 -14.09 28.55 53.39
N VAL A 456 -14.06 27.47 54.16
CA VAL A 456 -15.00 26.35 54.02
C VAL A 456 -16.39 26.95 54.22
N ARG A 457 -17.27 26.82 53.23
CA ARG A 457 -18.70 27.13 53.40
C ARG A 457 -19.25 26.16 54.45
N THR A 458 -19.21 26.55 55.71
CA THR A 458 -20.01 25.90 56.74
C THR A 458 -21.45 26.27 56.46
N GLU A 459 -22.24 25.33 55.97
CA GLU A 459 -23.69 25.51 55.87
C GLU A 459 -24.21 25.97 57.25
N PRO A 460 -25.02 27.05 57.30
CA PRO A 460 -25.63 27.45 58.56
C PRO A 460 -26.43 26.26 59.11
N PRO A 461 -26.32 25.96 60.41
CA PRO A 461 -27.03 24.82 60.99
C PRO A 461 -28.54 24.94 60.69
N PRO A 462 -29.23 23.83 60.41
CA PRO A 462 -30.66 23.87 60.13
C PRO A 462 -31.37 24.52 61.31
N TYR A 463 -32.06 25.63 61.05
CA TYR A 463 -32.94 26.26 62.03
C TYR A 463 -33.96 25.20 62.49
N ARG A 464 -33.90 24.87 63.78
CA ARG A 464 -34.92 24.06 64.46
C ARG A 464 -36.09 24.93 64.91
#